data_AF-A0A401FSP5-F1
#
_entry.id   AF-A0A401FSP5-F1
#
_cell.length_a   1.000
_cell.length_b   1.000
_cell.length_c   1.000
_cell.angle_alpha   90.00
_cell.angle_beta   90.00
_cell.angle_gamma   90.00
#
_symmetry.space_group_name_H-M   'P 1'
#
loop_
_entity.id
_entity.type
_entity.pdbx_description
1 polymer ?
#
loop_
_entity_poly.entity_id
_entity_poly.type
_entity_poly.pdbx_seq_one_letter_code
_entity_poly.pdbx_strand_id
1 'polypeptide(L)'
;MPVAMTKGGQRYYFAYDQVGTLRVVTDASGNAVKRIRYDSFGNILTDSDPLFEVPFGFAGGLHDRDTGLVRFGYRDYDPDAGRWTAKDPILFAGGDTDLYGYCLGDPVNWVDPFGLANDQSGMGPLSGSDSDIVKAREIAADKNAGPAEAKKYLKNTIREEREKLKNLKGKERKKLLKRIDQLKGAMKVIPRYYPPQAYPLFIINPDLMRQILDDHSDSCLNES
;
A
#
# COMPACT_ATOMS: atom_id res chain seq x y z
N MET A 1 -2.51 -11.21 -1.78
CA MET A 1 -3.93 -10.83 -2.00
C MET A 1 -4.83 -12.04 -1.78
N PRO A 2 -6.09 -11.85 -1.36
CA PRO A 2 -7.05 -12.94 -1.22
C PRO A 2 -7.25 -13.68 -2.55
N VAL A 3 -7.35 -15.00 -2.53
CA VAL A 3 -7.48 -15.81 -3.76
C VAL A 3 -8.89 -16.38 -3.97
N ALA A 4 -9.73 -16.30 -2.94
CA ALA A 4 -11.09 -16.82 -2.97
C ALA A 4 -11.96 -16.14 -1.90
N MET A 5 -13.28 -16.22 -2.07
CA MET A 5 -14.28 -15.88 -1.05
C MET A 5 -15.39 -16.92 -0.98
N THR A 6 -16.11 -16.97 0.13
CA THR A 6 -17.35 -17.75 0.27
C THR A 6 -18.51 -16.78 0.42
N LYS A 7 -19.53 -16.88 -0.43
CA LYS A 7 -20.76 -16.06 -0.39
C LYS A 7 -21.96 -16.97 -0.60
N GLY A 8 -22.94 -16.92 0.30
CA GLY A 8 -24.14 -17.78 0.23
C GLY A 8 -23.83 -19.28 0.21
N GLY A 9 -22.79 -19.72 0.94
CA GLY A 9 -22.35 -21.12 0.95
C GLY A 9 -21.55 -21.57 -0.28
N GLN A 10 -21.40 -20.72 -1.30
CA GLN A 10 -20.65 -21.03 -2.51
C GLN A 10 -19.28 -20.37 -2.52
N ARG A 11 -18.30 -21.07 -3.11
CA ARG A 11 -16.92 -20.60 -3.20
C ARG A 11 -16.63 -19.98 -4.56
N TYR A 12 -16.02 -18.81 -4.54
CA TYR A 12 -15.59 -18.06 -5.71
C TYR A 12 -14.09 -17.83 -5.67
N TYR A 13 -13.46 -17.79 -6.83
CA TYR A 13 -12.02 -17.61 -6.98
C TYR A 13 -11.71 -16.31 -7.72
N PHE A 14 -10.59 -15.69 -7.33
CA PHE A 14 -10.19 -14.38 -7.84
C PHE A 14 -8.96 -14.51 -8.74
N ALA A 15 -9.01 -13.85 -9.88
CA ALA A 15 -7.88 -13.71 -10.79
C ALA A 15 -7.50 -12.24 -10.97
N TYR A 16 -6.20 -11.98 -10.91
CA TYR A 16 -5.63 -10.64 -10.86
C TYR A 16 -4.62 -10.44 -11.98
N ASP A 17 -4.34 -9.19 -12.33
CA ASP A 17 -3.23 -8.83 -13.23
C ASP A 17 -1.90 -8.65 -12.46
N GLN A 18 -0.85 -8.20 -13.17
CA GLN A 18 0.53 -8.18 -12.66
C GLN A 18 0.73 -7.21 -11.48
N VAL A 19 -0.10 -6.18 -11.36
CA VAL A 19 -0.06 -5.23 -10.22
C VAL A 19 -1.10 -5.56 -9.15
N GLY A 20 -1.85 -6.65 -9.34
CA GLY A 20 -2.81 -7.13 -8.36
C GLY A 20 -4.23 -6.57 -8.53
N THR A 21 -4.57 -5.99 -9.68
CA THR A 21 -5.94 -5.52 -9.95
C THR A 21 -6.86 -6.71 -10.21
N LEU A 22 -8.01 -6.77 -9.55
CA LEU A 22 -8.98 -7.86 -9.72
C LEU A 22 -9.60 -7.82 -11.12
N ARG A 23 -9.38 -8.83 -11.95
CA ARG A 23 -9.89 -8.87 -13.33
C ARG A 23 -11.10 -9.77 -13.50
N VAL A 24 -11.09 -10.92 -12.84
CA VAL A 24 -12.12 -11.95 -13.02
C VAL A 24 -12.44 -12.61 -11.69
N VAL A 25 -13.72 -12.88 -11.48
CA VAL A 25 -14.22 -13.78 -10.45
C VAL A 25 -14.80 -15.00 -11.13
N THR A 26 -14.43 -16.21 -10.68
CA THR A 26 -14.99 -17.47 -11.19
C THR A 26 -15.72 -18.24 -10.11
N ASP A 27 -16.71 -19.05 -10.51
CA ASP A 27 -17.28 -20.08 -9.65
C ASP A 27 -16.30 -21.26 -9.45
N ALA A 28 -16.73 -22.29 -8.71
CA ALA A 28 -15.94 -23.49 -8.47
C ALA A 28 -15.75 -24.39 -9.70
N SER A 29 -16.53 -24.18 -10.75
CA SER A 29 -16.39 -24.87 -12.04
C SER A 29 -15.49 -24.11 -13.02
N GLY A 30 -14.99 -22.93 -12.64
CA GLY A 30 -14.14 -22.08 -13.47
C GLY A 30 -14.91 -21.16 -14.43
N ASN A 31 -16.24 -21.10 -14.34
CA ASN A 31 -17.02 -20.16 -15.15
C ASN A 31 -16.84 -18.75 -14.59
N ALA A 32 -16.60 -17.77 -15.47
CA ALA A 32 -16.50 -16.38 -15.06
C ALA A 32 -17.89 -15.83 -14.69
N VAL A 33 -18.06 -15.45 -13.42
CA VAL A 33 -19.28 -14.82 -12.91
C VAL A 33 -19.19 -13.29 -12.93
N LYS A 34 -17.97 -12.74 -12.89
CA LYS A 34 -17.71 -11.30 -13.00
C LYS A 34 -16.42 -11.05 -13.75
N ARG A 35 -16.42 -10.05 -14.64
CA ARG A 35 -15.24 -9.53 -15.33
C ARG A 35 -15.22 -8.02 -15.19
N ILE A 36 -14.08 -7.50 -14.75
CA ILE A 36 -13.86 -6.06 -14.58
C ILE A 36 -12.69 -5.64 -15.46
N ARG A 37 -12.87 -4.57 -16.22
CA ARG A 37 -11.81 -3.93 -17.00
C ARG A 37 -11.55 -2.57 -16.41
N TYR A 38 -10.28 -2.25 -16.25
CA TYR A 38 -9.80 -0.97 -15.76
C TYR A 38 -8.96 -0.28 -16.83
N ASP A 39 -8.87 1.04 -16.75
CA ASP A 39 -7.78 1.77 -17.37
C ASP A 39 -6.47 1.61 -16.58
N SER A 40 -5.43 2.36 -16.94
CA SER A 40 -4.13 2.29 -16.27
C SER A 40 -4.14 2.86 -14.85
N PHE A 41 -5.07 3.77 -14.52
CA PHE A 41 -5.15 4.43 -13.22
C PHE A 41 -6.24 3.85 -12.31
N GLY A 42 -6.92 2.79 -12.74
CA GLY A 42 -7.89 2.08 -11.91
C GLY A 42 -9.33 2.54 -12.09
N ASN A 43 -9.66 3.31 -13.12
CA ASN A 43 -11.04 3.60 -13.47
C ASN A 43 -11.69 2.37 -14.08
N ILE A 44 -12.89 2.01 -13.64
CA ILE A 44 -13.65 0.89 -14.19
C ILE A 44 -14.19 1.28 -15.57
N LEU A 45 -13.69 0.64 -16.62
CA LEU A 45 -14.18 0.79 -17.99
C LEU A 45 -15.43 -0.06 -18.25
N THR A 46 -15.45 -1.29 -17.71
CA THR A 46 -16.59 -2.20 -17.81
C THR A 46 -16.64 -3.12 -16.59
N ASP A 47 -17.82 -3.37 -16.08
CA ASP A 47 -18.12 -4.39 -15.06
C ASP A 47 -19.29 -5.25 -15.57
N SER A 48 -19.04 -6.55 -15.77
CA SER A 48 -20.05 -7.45 -16.35
C SER A 48 -21.20 -7.78 -15.41
N ASP A 49 -21.02 -7.62 -14.09
CA ASP A 49 -22.06 -7.87 -13.10
C ASP A 49 -21.86 -6.96 -11.88
N PRO A 50 -22.33 -5.69 -11.94
CA PRO A 50 -22.21 -4.74 -10.84
C PRO A 50 -22.98 -5.14 -9.57
N LEU A 51 -23.90 -6.10 -9.62
CA LEU A 51 -24.64 -6.56 -8.43
C LEU A 51 -23.88 -7.65 -7.69
N PHE A 52 -22.96 -8.34 -8.37
CA PHE A 52 -22.01 -9.24 -7.72
C PHE A 52 -20.89 -8.45 -7.03
N GLU A 53 -21.11 -8.17 -5.75
CA GLU A 53 -20.20 -7.37 -4.94
C GLU A 53 -18.96 -8.14 -4.48
N VAL A 54 -17.81 -7.49 -4.66
CA VAL A 54 -16.50 -7.90 -4.16
C VAL A 54 -15.79 -6.65 -3.64
N PRO A 55 -15.15 -6.70 -2.46
CA PRO A 55 -14.56 -5.51 -1.87
C PRO A 55 -13.22 -5.12 -2.50
N PHE A 56 -12.61 -5.98 -3.32
CA PHE A 56 -11.28 -5.77 -3.91
C PHE A 56 -11.38 -5.23 -5.34
N GLY A 57 -10.53 -4.26 -5.68
CA GLY A 57 -10.50 -3.63 -7.00
C GLY A 57 -9.09 -3.43 -7.55
N PHE A 58 -8.78 -2.19 -7.92
CA PHE A 58 -7.50 -1.76 -8.46
C PHE A 58 -6.34 -2.03 -7.48
N ALA A 59 -5.26 -2.61 -7.99
CA ALA A 59 -4.01 -2.91 -7.27
C ALA A 59 -4.19 -3.63 -5.91
N GLY A 60 -5.29 -4.38 -5.75
CA GLY A 60 -5.65 -5.08 -4.51
C GLY A 60 -6.21 -4.19 -3.40
N GLY A 61 -6.46 -2.91 -3.67
CA GLY A 61 -7.11 -1.98 -2.75
C GLY A 61 -8.61 -2.25 -2.59
N LEU A 62 -9.20 -1.65 -1.55
CA LEU A 62 -10.63 -1.81 -1.29
C LEU A 62 -11.42 -0.76 -2.06
N HIS A 63 -12.25 -1.18 -2.99
CA HIS A 63 -13.04 -0.27 -3.81
C HIS A 63 -14.31 0.15 -3.07
N ASP A 64 -14.47 1.45 -2.87
CA ASP A 64 -15.64 2.10 -2.29
C ASP A 64 -16.53 2.62 -3.42
N ARG A 65 -17.64 1.93 -3.69
CA ARG A 65 -18.50 2.19 -4.85
C ARG A 65 -19.30 3.49 -4.75
N ASP A 66 -19.57 3.94 -3.53
CA ASP A 66 -20.35 5.16 -3.29
C ASP A 66 -19.52 6.41 -3.59
N THR A 67 -18.22 6.33 -3.35
CA THR A 67 -17.28 7.45 -3.55
C THR A 67 -16.43 7.32 -4.81
N GLY A 68 -16.28 6.11 -5.36
CA GLY A 68 -15.34 5.80 -6.44
C GLY A 68 -13.87 5.69 -5.98
N LEU A 69 -13.60 5.88 -4.68
CA LEU A 69 -12.25 5.84 -4.13
C LEU A 69 -11.79 4.40 -3.91
N VAL A 70 -10.48 4.22 -3.91
CA VAL A 70 -9.84 2.94 -3.57
C VAL A 70 -9.00 3.13 -2.32
N ARG A 71 -9.33 2.39 -1.27
CA ARG A 71 -8.64 2.47 0.01
C ARG A 71 -7.40 1.60 0.03
N PHE A 72 -6.26 2.22 0.32
CA PHE A 72 -4.98 1.58 0.58
C PHE A 72 -4.49 1.98 1.98
N GLY A 73 -3.61 1.16 2.57
CA GLY A 73 -3.15 1.25 3.96
C GLY A 73 -3.41 2.58 4.69
N TYR A 74 -2.67 3.64 4.33
CA TYR A 74 -2.74 4.95 4.98
C TYR A 74 -3.53 6.03 4.22
N ARG A 75 -3.95 5.77 2.97
CA ARG A 75 -4.50 6.79 2.09
C ARG A 75 -5.59 6.22 1.20
N ASP A 76 -6.63 7.03 0.96
CA ASP A 76 -7.55 6.79 -0.13
C ASP A 76 -6.94 7.32 -1.44
N TYR A 77 -7.09 6.53 -2.49
CA TYR A 77 -6.66 6.82 -3.84
C TYR A 77 -7.88 7.18 -4.68
N ASP A 78 -7.76 8.21 -5.51
CA ASP A 78 -8.76 8.65 -6.46
C ASP A 78 -8.33 8.21 -7.87
N PRO A 79 -8.99 7.19 -8.46
CA PRO A 79 -8.70 6.74 -9.81
C PRO A 79 -8.99 7.78 -10.90
N ASP A 80 -10.00 8.63 -10.73
CA ASP A 80 -10.37 9.66 -11.70
C ASP A 80 -9.29 10.73 -11.78
N ALA A 81 -8.75 11.13 -10.62
CA ALA A 81 -7.65 12.09 -10.54
C ALA A 81 -6.27 11.46 -10.75
N GLY A 82 -6.16 10.12 -10.65
CA GLY A 82 -4.92 9.37 -10.75
C GLY A 82 -3.93 9.65 -9.61
N ARG A 83 -4.43 9.94 -8.40
CA ARG A 83 -3.59 10.41 -7.28
C ARG A 83 -4.20 10.11 -5.91
N TRP A 84 -3.38 10.27 -4.88
CA TRP A 84 -3.84 10.18 -3.49
C TRP A 84 -4.74 11.37 -3.13
N THR A 85 -5.76 11.12 -2.32
CA THR A 85 -6.65 12.18 -1.79
C THR A 85 -6.00 12.94 -0.63
N ALA A 86 -5.02 12.32 0.02
CA ALA A 86 -4.28 12.89 1.14
C ALA A 86 -2.77 12.97 0.84
N LYS A 87 -2.16 14.02 1.39
CA LYS A 87 -0.72 14.22 1.37
C LYS A 87 0.01 13.04 2.03
N ASP A 88 1.12 12.61 1.45
CA ASP A 88 1.94 11.54 1.99
C ASP A 88 2.32 11.82 3.47
N PRO A 89 1.89 10.97 4.43
CA PRO A 89 2.20 11.11 5.86
C PRO A 89 3.70 11.14 6.16
N ILE A 90 4.53 10.58 5.27
CA ILE A 90 5.98 10.50 5.42
C ILE A 90 6.70 11.56 4.57
N LEU A 91 5.92 12.44 3.92
CA LEU A 91 6.39 13.54 3.09
C LEU A 91 7.37 13.03 2.02
N PHE A 92 8.43 13.78 1.76
CA PHE A 92 9.45 13.44 0.78
C PHE A 92 10.26 12.17 1.12
N ALA A 93 9.99 11.51 2.26
CA ALA A 93 10.58 10.20 2.54
C ALA A 93 10.00 9.07 1.68
N GLY A 94 8.84 9.29 1.03
CA GLY A 94 8.30 8.39 -0.01
C GLY A 94 9.15 8.38 -1.28
N GLY A 95 10.03 9.36 -1.49
CA GLY A 95 10.89 9.39 -2.68
C GLY A 95 10.24 10.01 -3.92
N ASP A 96 8.99 10.48 -3.81
CA ASP A 96 8.36 11.39 -4.77
C ASP A 96 8.44 12.85 -4.29
N THR A 97 8.57 13.78 -5.22
CA THR A 97 8.40 15.21 -4.99
C THR A 97 6.93 15.65 -5.01
N ASP A 98 6.06 14.92 -5.72
CA ASP A 98 4.61 15.09 -5.61
C ASP A 98 4.08 14.29 -4.41
N LEU A 99 3.68 14.99 -3.36
CA LEU A 99 3.19 14.35 -2.14
C LEU A 99 1.79 13.74 -2.28
N TYR A 100 1.17 13.91 -3.45
CA TYR A 100 -0.08 13.25 -3.83
C TYR A 100 0.13 12.23 -4.96
N GLY A 101 1.36 12.10 -5.48
CA GLY A 101 1.67 11.22 -6.61
C GLY A 101 1.43 9.74 -6.30
N TYR A 102 0.80 9.02 -7.22
CA TYR A 102 0.69 7.57 -7.18
C TYR A 102 1.73 6.95 -8.12
N CYS A 103 2.58 6.06 -7.59
CA CYS A 103 3.50 5.24 -8.36
C CYS A 103 4.37 6.01 -9.39
N LEU A 104 4.76 7.26 -9.07
CA LEU A 104 5.51 8.15 -9.97
C LEU A 104 4.85 8.35 -11.35
N GLY A 105 3.52 8.16 -11.45
CA GLY A 105 2.78 8.22 -12.70
C GLY A 105 2.86 6.94 -13.56
N ASP A 106 3.42 5.84 -13.03
CA ASP A 106 3.54 4.55 -13.73
C ASP A 106 2.83 3.40 -12.98
N PRO A 107 1.48 3.44 -12.87
CA PRO A 107 0.66 2.44 -12.18
C PRO A 107 0.60 1.06 -12.87
N VAL A 108 1.10 0.95 -14.10
CA VAL A 108 1.11 -0.31 -14.86
C VAL A 108 2.27 -1.21 -14.41
N ASN A 109 3.38 -0.60 -14.00
CA ASN A 109 4.60 -1.30 -13.59
C ASN A 109 4.82 -1.29 -12.07
N TRP A 110 4.18 -0.38 -11.34
CA TRP A 110 4.39 -0.20 -9.91
C TRP A 110 3.09 -0.24 -9.12
N VAL A 111 3.20 -0.63 -7.86
CA VAL A 111 2.10 -0.61 -6.89
C VAL A 111 2.58 0.01 -5.58
N ASP A 112 1.72 0.79 -4.92
CA ASP A 112 1.92 1.30 -3.57
C ASP A 112 0.87 0.72 -2.60
N PRO A 113 1.07 -0.51 -2.08
CA PRO A 113 0.07 -1.19 -1.27
C PRO A 113 -0.26 -0.49 0.06
N PHE A 114 0.70 0.31 0.56
CA PHE A 114 0.57 0.98 1.85
C PHE A 114 0.08 2.42 1.72
N GLY A 115 0.11 2.99 0.52
CA GLY A 115 -0.07 4.43 0.36
C GLY A 115 1.06 5.20 1.05
N LEU A 116 2.30 4.73 0.94
CA LEU A 116 3.49 5.36 1.52
C LEU A 116 4.73 5.23 0.62
N ALA A 117 4.57 4.76 -0.62
CA ALA A 117 5.66 4.09 -1.33
C ALA A 117 6.90 4.98 -1.46
N ASN A 118 7.94 4.53 -0.75
CA ASN A 118 9.09 3.84 -1.34
C ASN A 118 9.02 2.36 -0.95
N ASP A 119 8.47 1.50 -1.81
CA ASP A 119 8.72 0.06 -1.77
C ASP A 119 9.40 -0.43 -3.05
N GLN A 120 10.52 -1.12 -2.84
CA GLN A 120 11.48 -1.57 -3.81
C GLN A 120 11.04 -2.91 -4.43
N SER A 121 10.04 -2.87 -5.29
CA SER A 121 9.72 -4.01 -6.15
C SER A 121 10.27 -3.80 -7.57
N GLY A 122 11.60 -3.80 -7.72
CA GLY A 122 12.20 -4.10 -9.04
C GLY A 122 13.41 -3.28 -9.50
N MET A 123 13.80 -2.19 -8.83
CA MET A 123 15.04 -1.48 -9.17
C MET A 123 16.18 -1.89 -8.24
N GLY A 124 17.29 -2.33 -8.85
CA GLY A 124 18.58 -2.52 -8.19
C GLY A 124 19.06 -1.26 -7.44
N PRO A 125 20.25 -1.31 -6.80
CA PRO A 125 20.66 -0.33 -5.79
C PRO A 125 20.42 1.10 -6.26
N LEU A 126 19.48 1.77 -5.58
CA LEU A 126 19.11 3.15 -5.86
C LEU A 126 20.38 4.00 -5.87
N SER A 127 20.81 4.43 -7.05
CA SER A 127 21.87 5.42 -7.19
C SER A 127 21.34 6.75 -6.66
N GLY A 128 21.39 6.94 -5.33
CA GLY A 128 20.93 8.17 -4.67
C GLY A 128 20.27 8.01 -3.29
N SER A 129 19.94 6.78 -2.85
CA SER A 129 19.42 6.59 -1.49
C SER A 129 20.54 6.59 -0.46
N ASP A 130 20.31 7.20 0.70
CA ASP A 130 21.26 7.18 1.81
C ASP A 130 21.60 5.74 2.22
N SER A 131 22.89 5.40 2.26
CA SER A 131 23.36 4.06 2.58
C SER A 131 22.86 3.56 3.94
N ASP A 132 22.66 4.47 4.90
CA ASP A 132 22.15 4.14 6.23
C ASP A 132 20.66 3.76 6.20
N ILE A 133 19.89 4.32 5.26
CA ILE A 133 18.48 3.97 5.07
C ILE A 133 18.38 2.57 4.45
N VAL A 134 19.22 2.25 3.46
CA VAL A 134 19.28 0.92 2.84
C VAL A 134 19.63 -0.14 3.88
N LYS A 135 20.70 0.10 4.65
CA LYS A 135 21.13 -0.81 5.70
C LYS A 135 20.07 -0.98 6.80
N ALA A 136 19.37 0.08 7.17
CA ALA A 136 18.28 -0.04 8.15
C ALA A 136 17.12 -0.89 7.63
N ARG A 137 16.83 -0.87 6.32
CA ARG A 137 15.82 -1.75 5.71
C ARG A 137 16.26 -3.21 5.71
N GLU A 138 17.51 -3.48 5.41
CA GLU A 138 18.09 -4.83 5.49
C GLU A 138 17.98 -5.39 6.92
N ILE A 139 18.36 -4.58 7.93
CA ILE A 139 18.22 -4.96 9.35
C ILE A 139 16.75 -5.22 9.71
N ALA A 140 15.81 -4.41 9.19
CA ALA A 140 14.38 -4.57 9.47
C ALA A 140 13.80 -5.85 8.84
N ALA A 141 14.38 -6.33 7.74
CA ALA A 141 13.97 -7.55 7.03
C ALA A 141 14.63 -8.82 7.61
N ASP A 142 15.70 -8.69 8.38
CA ASP A 142 16.37 -9.81 9.05
C ASP A 142 15.47 -10.40 10.14
N LYS A 143 15.25 -11.73 10.08
CA LYS A 143 14.37 -12.46 11.02
C LYS A 143 14.88 -12.46 12.47
N ASN A 144 16.17 -12.26 12.69
CA ASN A 144 16.83 -12.27 13.99
C ASN A 144 16.97 -10.86 14.59
N ALA A 145 16.93 -9.81 13.77
CA ALA A 145 17.04 -8.42 14.22
C ALA A 145 15.67 -7.73 14.21
N GLY A 146 15.09 -7.56 13.02
CA GLY A 146 13.78 -6.97 12.85
C GLY A 146 13.72 -5.46 13.13
N PRO A 147 12.50 -4.90 13.27
CA PRO A 147 12.28 -3.45 13.27
C PRO A 147 12.89 -2.65 14.42
N ALA A 148 13.04 -3.25 15.60
CA ALA A 148 13.53 -2.54 16.78
C ALA A 148 15.02 -2.20 16.64
N GLU A 149 15.80 -3.16 16.14
CA GLU A 149 17.21 -3.07 15.83
C GLU A 149 17.47 -2.06 14.71
N ALA A 150 16.63 -2.06 13.68
CA ALA A 150 16.68 -1.09 12.60
C ALA A 150 16.39 0.35 13.10
N LYS A 151 15.41 0.51 14.00
CA LYS A 151 15.15 1.81 14.67
C LYS A 151 16.30 2.23 15.58
N LYS A 152 16.93 1.30 16.29
CA LYS A 152 18.10 1.57 17.13
C LYS A 152 19.28 2.05 16.28
N TYR A 153 19.52 1.41 15.13
CA TYR A 153 20.53 1.82 14.16
C TYR A 153 20.31 3.28 13.72
N LEU A 154 19.12 3.61 13.20
CA LEU A 154 18.83 4.97 12.75
C LEU A 154 18.91 6.02 13.87
N LYS A 155 18.48 5.69 15.10
CA LYS A 155 18.62 6.61 16.24
C LYS A 155 20.08 6.97 16.50
N ASN A 156 20.98 5.98 16.45
CA ASN A 156 22.40 6.20 16.65
C ASN A 156 22.99 7.03 15.51
N THR A 157 22.68 6.71 14.25
CA THR A 157 23.10 7.50 13.09
C THR A 157 22.65 8.95 13.18
N ILE A 158 21.37 9.20 13.51
CA ILE A 158 20.85 10.57 13.68
C ILE A 158 21.58 11.32 14.79
N ARG A 159 21.97 10.62 15.88
CA ARG A 159 22.74 11.23 16.98
C ARG A 159 24.12 11.67 16.49
N GLU A 160 24.83 10.83 15.75
CA GLU A 160 26.16 11.14 15.19
C GLU A 160 26.10 12.31 14.20
N GLU A 161 25.10 12.33 13.31
CA GLU A 161 24.92 13.42 12.35
C GLU A 161 24.58 14.75 13.04
N ARG A 162 23.84 14.72 14.16
CA ARG A 162 23.58 15.92 14.98
C ARG A 162 24.83 16.46 15.65
N GLU A 163 25.78 15.62 16.02
CA GLU A 163 27.07 16.07 16.55
C GLU A 163 27.90 16.78 15.47
N LYS A 164 27.96 16.22 14.25
CA LYS A 164 28.61 16.87 13.10
C LYS A 164 28.00 18.23 12.79
N LEU A 165 26.68 18.37 12.94
CA LEU A 165 25.95 19.62 12.68
C LEU A 165 26.46 20.80 13.51
N LYS A 166 26.96 20.57 14.74
CA LYS A 166 27.45 21.63 15.64
C LYS A 166 28.63 22.42 15.06
N ASN A 167 29.44 21.76 14.22
CA ASN A 167 30.67 22.32 13.67
C ASN A 167 30.54 22.78 12.20
N LEU A 168 29.37 22.64 11.59
CA LEU A 168 29.13 22.99 10.17
C LEU A 168 28.37 24.31 10.00
N LYS A 169 28.64 25.00 8.88
CA LYS A 169 27.95 26.25 8.49
C LYS A 169 27.54 26.21 7.01
N GLY A 170 26.72 27.17 6.60
CA GLY A 170 26.39 27.41 5.18
C GLY A 170 25.72 26.22 4.47
N LYS A 171 26.18 25.94 3.24
CA LYS A 171 25.60 24.94 2.33
C LYS A 171 25.71 23.51 2.88
N GLU A 172 26.82 23.19 3.52
CA GLU A 172 27.06 21.85 4.11
C GLU A 172 26.11 21.56 5.27
N ARG A 173 25.87 22.55 6.13
CA ARG A 173 24.88 22.44 7.21
C ARG A 173 23.48 22.14 6.67
N LYS A 174 23.07 22.82 5.58
CA LYS A 174 21.76 22.59 4.93
C LYS A 174 21.65 21.18 4.35
N LYS A 175 22.72 20.69 3.70
CA LYS A 175 22.77 19.32 3.16
C LYS A 175 22.62 18.28 4.27
N LEU A 176 23.31 18.47 5.39
CA LEU A 176 23.24 17.57 6.53
C LEU A 176 21.87 17.58 7.22
N LEU A 177 21.23 18.74 7.34
CA LEU A 177 19.86 18.83 7.86
C LEU A 177 18.87 18.07 6.99
N LYS A 178 18.97 18.16 5.67
CA LYS A 178 18.13 17.40 4.74
C LYS A 178 18.33 15.88 4.92
N ARG A 179 19.58 15.44 5.09
CA ARG A 179 19.92 14.05 5.40
C ARG A 179 19.29 13.57 6.71
N ILE A 180 19.42 14.35 7.78
CA ILE A 180 18.81 14.02 9.09
C ILE A 180 17.28 13.90 8.97
N ASP A 181 16.65 14.76 8.17
CA ASP A 181 15.20 14.69 7.94
C ASP A 181 14.80 13.41 7.21
N GLN A 182 15.56 13.01 6.18
CA GLN A 182 15.39 11.73 5.49
C GLN A 182 15.55 10.54 6.45
N LEU A 183 16.56 10.53 7.32
CA LEU A 183 16.76 9.48 8.33
C LEU A 183 15.62 9.42 9.36
N LYS A 184 15.08 10.57 9.77
CA LYS A 184 13.92 10.62 10.67
C LYS A 184 12.65 10.13 9.99
N GLY A 185 12.45 10.49 8.72
CA GLY A 185 11.39 9.97 7.87
C GLY A 185 11.49 8.44 7.81
N ALA A 186 12.66 7.92 7.45
CA ALA A 186 12.97 6.50 7.45
C ALA A 186 12.64 5.82 8.81
N MET A 187 13.02 6.41 9.93
CA MET A 187 12.75 5.84 11.27
C MET A 187 11.25 5.75 11.62
N LYS A 188 10.42 6.66 11.10
CA LYS A 188 8.96 6.59 11.25
C LYS A 188 8.35 5.47 10.42
N VAL A 189 8.97 5.16 9.28
CA VAL A 189 8.46 4.18 8.30
C VAL A 189 9.11 2.82 8.40
N ILE A 190 10.24 2.68 9.12
CA ILE A 190 10.84 1.37 9.40
C ILE A 190 9.73 0.50 9.97
N PRO A 191 9.37 -0.55 9.21
CA PRO A 191 8.05 -1.09 9.31
C PRO A 191 7.82 -1.74 10.68
N ARG A 192 6.57 -1.73 11.15
CA ARG A 192 6.01 -2.88 11.87
C ARG A 192 5.97 -4.06 10.86
N TYR A 193 7.15 -4.54 10.45
CA TYR A 193 7.33 -5.42 9.30
C TYR A 193 6.82 -6.80 9.66
N TYR A 194 5.70 -7.15 9.06
CA TYR A 194 5.32 -8.54 8.92
C TYR A 194 6.02 -9.05 7.65
N PRO A 195 6.77 -10.16 7.74
CA PRO A 195 7.47 -10.69 6.58
C PRO A 195 6.48 -10.99 5.44
N PRO A 196 6.93 -11.07 4.18
CA PRO A 196 6.09 -11.40 3.03
C PRO A 196 5.28 -12.71 3.14
N GLN A 197 5.59 -13.54 4.14
CA GLN A 197 4.90 -14.79 4.45
C GLN A 197 3.72 -14.60 5.44
N ALA A 198 3.52 -13.40 5.97
CA ALA A 198 2.41 -13.02 6.85
C ALA A 198 1.31 -12.23 6.12
N TYR A 199 1.25 -12.34 4.79
CA TYR A 199 0.06 -12.00 4.02
C TYR A 199 -0.91 -13.19 4.05
N PRO A 200 -1.62 -13.37 5.18
CA PRO A 200 -3.06 -13.22 5.13
C PRO A 200 -3.58 -12.44 6.36
N LEU A 201 -4.68 -11.69 6.19
CA LEU A 201 -5.55 -11.09 7.23
C LEU A 201 -5.42 -9.61 7.65
N PHE A 202 -4.37 -8.83 7.41
CA PHE A 202 -4.35 -7.46 7.99
C PHE A 202 -5.06 -6.33 7.23
N ILE A 203 -5.66 -6.59 6.06
CA ILE A 203 -6.58 -5.63 5.39
C ILE A 203 -8.02 -5.79 5.89
N ILE A 204 -8.28 -6.77 6.75
CA ILE A 204 -9.62 -7.04 7.24
C ILE A 204 -9.51 -7.13 8.74
N ASN A 205 -9.93 -6.08 9.46
CA ASN A 205 -10.40 -6.32 10.82
C ASN A 205 -11.45 -7.44 10.71
N PRO A 206 -11.27 -8.62 11.31
CA PRO A 206 -12.23 -9.72 11.20
C PRO A 206 -13.64 -9.29 11.63
N ASP A 207 -13.72 -8.31 12.54
CA ASP A 207 -14.97 -7.71 12.99
C ASP A 207 -15.59 -6.80 11.92
N LEU A 208 -14.78 -6.11 11.11
CA LEU A 208 -15.25 -5.30 9.98
C LEU A 208 -15.71 -6.18 8.81
N MET A 209 -15.10 -7.36 8.61
CA MET A 209 -15.61 -8.34 7.63
C MET A 209 -16.96 -8.90 8.05
N ARG A 210 -17.13 -9.21 9.34
CA ARG A 210 -18.42 -9.64 9.88
C ARG A 210 -19.45 -8.53 9.72
N GLN A 211 -19.11 -7.30 10.09
CA GLN A 211 -20.03 -6.18 9.97
C GLN A 211 -20.46 -5.90 8.52
N ILE A 212 -19.53 -5.96 7.56
CA ILE A 212 -19.85 -5.82 6.13
C ILE A 212 -20.64 -7.03 5.60
N LEU A 213 -20.35 -8.25 6.05
CA LEU A 213 -21.08 -9.44 5.60
C LEU A 213 -22.46 -9.58 6.24
N ASP A 214 -22.64 -9.09 7.47
CA ASP A 214 -23.90 -9.14 8.24
C ASP A 214 -24.85 -7.99 7.83
N ASP A 215 -24.33 -6.79 7.55
CA ASP A 215 -25.16 -5.65 7.08
C ASP A 215 -25.80 -5.91 5.69
N HIS A 216 -25.23 -6.82 4.89
CA HIS A 216 -25.77 -7.21 3.58
C HIS A 216 -26.74 -8.42 3.63
N SER A 217 -26.95 -9.06 4.78
CA SER A 217 -27.99 -10.10 4.94
C SER A 217 -29.34 -9.57 5.44
N ASP A 218 -29.36 -8.40 6.09
CA ASP A 218 -30.57 -7.90 6.77
C ASP A 218 -31.41 -6.93 5.92
N SER A 219 -30.92 -6.45 4.76
CA SER A 219 -31.69 -5.54 3.90
C SER A 219 -32.72 -6.23 2.99
N CYS A 220 -32.90 -7.55 3.09
CA CYS A 220 -33.84 -8.32 2.24
C CYS A 220 -34.98 -9.02 3.01
N LEU A 221 -35.15 -8.79 4.32
CA LEU A 221 -36.18 -9.48 5.12
C LEU A 221 -37.20 -8.58 5.83
N ASN A 222 -37.14 -7.25 5.69
CA ASN A 222 -38.16 -6.38 6.28
C ASN A 222 -38.67 -5.36 5.28
N GLU A 223 -39.55 -5.82 4.38
CA GLU A 223 -40.69 -5.02 3.92
C GLU A 223 -41.72 -5.99 3.32
N SER A 224 -42.72 -6.30 4.15
CA SER A 224 -43.95 -7.05 3.82
C SER A 224 -45.14 -6.21 4.22
#